data_AF-A0A2S2R6G6-F1
#
_entry.id   AF-A0A2S2R6G6-F1
#
_cell.length_a   1.000
_cell.length_b   1.000
_cell.length_c   1.000
_cell.angle_alpha   90.00
_cell.angle_beta   90.00
_cell.angle_gamma   90.00
#
_symmetry.space_group_name_H-M   'P 1'
#
loop_
_entity.id
_entity.type
_entity.pdbx_description
1 polymer ?
#
loop_
_entity_poly.entity_id
_entity_poly.type
_entity_poly.pdbx_seq_one_letter_code
_entity_poly.pdbx_strand_id
1 'polypeptide(L)'
;PDSKKLMSTRLKNTEINTNNSQNDNDKIPVQIIQKEIICRSIDTGEIINKKSHCINTVSDIWVPDDCYIFPSSGKRNLKFQRCWFKRWNWLAYSEKDDGAYCKYCVLFAGEDGGVGKQTFGNLVKKPFKNWKDAIEVFNNHTNCEYHKTCILKGTCAKQILEKKVEPIDIQIDSGIKRKIIKNRKNLIPIIETIIFCGRQNLSHRS
;
A
#
# COMPACT_ATOMS: atom_id res chain seq x y z
N PRO A 1 34.03 -48.32 -38.09
CA PRO A 1 33.45 -47.13 -37.42
C PRO A 1 31.98 -47.42 -37.08
N ASP A 2 31.69 -48.30 -36.11
CA ASP A 2 31.85 -48.08 -34.65
C ASP A 2 31.14 -46.80 -34.23
N SER A 3 30.18 -46.77 -33.30
CA SER A 3 29.88 -47.64 -32.16
C SER A 3 28.48 -47.24 -31.63
N LYS A 4 27.52 -48.17 -31.43
CA LYS A 4 27.16 -48.82 -30.14
C LYS A 4 27.26 -47.85 -28.95
N LYS A 5 26.27 -47.71 -28.05
CA LYS A 5 25.85 -48.78 -27.13
C LYS A 5 24.65 -48.34 -26.26
N LEU A 6 23.66 -49.23 -26.18
CA LEU A 6 22.64 -49.34 -25.14
C LEU A 6 23.29 -49.96 -23.87
N MET A 7 22.99 -49.48 -22.66
CA MET A 7 23.07 -50.20 -21.36
C MET A 7 22.75 -49.17 -20.25
N SER A 8 21.62 -49.22 -19.53
CA SER A 8 21.21 -50.20 -18.51
C SER A 8 22.27 -50.49 -17.45
N THR A 9 22.12 -49.90 -16.26
CA THR A 9 22.40 -50.64 -15.01
C THR A 9 21.59 -50.10 -13.84
N ARG A 10 20.96 -51.07 -13.15
CA ARG A 10 20.17 -51.00 -11.93
C ARG A 10 21.08 -51.35 -10.73
N LEU A 11 20.62 -51.05 -9.50
CA LEU A 11 21.06 -51.59 -8.18
C LEU A 11 22.28 -50.87 -7.58
N LYS A 12 22.36 -50.54 -6.29
CA LYS A 12 21.65 -50.99 -5.08
C LYS A 12 21.73 -49.90 -4.00
N ASN A 13 20.74 -49.93 -3.12
CA ASN A 13 20.65 -49.21 -1.86
C ASN A 13 21.85 -49.47 -0.96
N THR A 14 22.27 -48.45 -0.22
CA THR A 14 22.81 -48.60 1.13
C THR A 14 22.12 -47.58 2.03
N GLU A 15 21.31 -48.10 2.93
CA GLU A 15 20.74 -47.40 4.07
C GLU A 15 21.88 -47.04 5.04
N ILE A 16 22.01 -45.76 5.38
CA ILE A 16 22.50 -45.35 6.70
C ILE A 16 21.48 -44.36 7.24
N ASN A 17 20.57 -44.89 8.05
CA ASN A 17 19.78 -44.13 9.00
C ASN A 17 20.71 -43.63 10.11
N THR A 18 20.78 -42.31 10.28
CA THR A 18 20.91 -41.69 11.60
C THR A 18 20.36 -40.28 11.55
N ASN A 19 19.11 -40.16 11.99
CA ASN A 19 18.49 -39.06 12.71
C ASN A 19 19.30 -37.75 12.80
N ASN A 20 18.79 -36.71 12.16
CA ASN A 20 18.62 -35.42 12.85
C ASN A 20 17.46 -34.64 12.21
N SER A 21 16.37 -34.64 12.95
CA SER A 21 15.20 -33.80 12.77
C SER A 21 15.56 -32.33 12.95
N GLN A 22 15.21 -31.50 11.97
CA GLN A 22 14.79 -30.13 12.23
C GLN A 22 13.74 -29.75 11.18
N ASN A 23 12.49 -29.68 11.64
CA ASN A 23 11.28 -29.40 10.88
C ASN A 23 11.31 -27.99 10.25
N ASP A 24 11.40 -27.92 8.93
CA ASP A 24 11.16 -26.71 8.13
C ASP A 24 9.65 -26.51 7.84
N ASN A 25 8.80 -26.51 8.87
CA ASN A 25 7.35 -26.42 8.67
C ASN A 25 6.59 -25.36 9.50
N ASP A 26 7.26 -24.40 10.13
CA ASP A 26 6.56 -23.35 10.92
C ASP A 26 6.95 -21.91 10.49
N LYS A 27 7.27 -21.72 9.22
CA LYS A 27 7.26 -20.37 8.64
C LYS A 27 6.18 -20.30 7.61
N ILE A 28 5.01 -19.84 8.07
CA ILE A 28 4.19 -18.78 7.46
C ILE A 28 2.78 -18.88 8.08
N PRO A 29 2.12 -17.76 8.52
CA PRO A 29 2.68 -16.41 8.62
C PRO A 29 1.92 -15.31 9.41
N VAL A 30 2.68 -14.46 10.09
CA VAL A 30 2.25 -13.07 10.36
C VAL A 30 1.95 -12.30 9.05
N GLN A 31 2.55 -12.71 7.93
CA GLN A 31 2.22 -12.24 6.57
C GLN A 31 0.80 -12.60 6.07
N ILE A 32 0.08 -13.58 6.61
CA ILE A 32 -1.32 -13.92 6.23
C ILE A 32 -2.24 -13.04 7.03
N ILE A 33 -1.97 -12.79 8.31
CA ILE A 33 -2.74 -11.81 9.09
C ILE A 33 -2.54 -10.39 8.52
N GLN A 34 -1.35 -10.10 7.99
CA GLN A 34 -1.07 -8.85 7.28
C GLN A 34 -1.59 -8.85 5.83
N LYS A 35 -1.82 -10.02 5.23
CA LYS A 35 -2.51 -10.19 3.94
C LYS A 35 -4.03 -10.34 4.07
N GLU A 36 -4.61 -10.67 5.21
CA GLU A 36 -6.07 -10.78 5.35
C GLU A 36 -6.71 -9.40 5.56
N ILE A 37 -5.89 -8.40 5.88
CA ILE A 37 -6.21 -6.98 5.69
C ILE A 37 -5.83 -6.53 4.25
N ILE A 38 -5.74 -7.44 3.26
CA ILE A 38 -5.68 -7.07 1.83
C ILE A 38 -6.94 -6.25 1.52
N CYS A 39 -6.77 -4.93 1.64
CA CYS A 39 -6.87 -4.01 0.53
C CYS A 39 -8.07 -4.29 -0.39
N ARG A 40 -9.29 -4.12 0.13
CA ARG A 40 -10.35 -3.63 -0.75
C ARG A 40 -9.86 -2.29 -1.23
N SER A 41 -9.32 -2.26 -2.44
CA SER A 41 -8.85 -1.02 -3.04
C SER A 41 -9.99 -0.01 -2.99
N ILE A 42 -9.77 1.13 -2.36
CA ILE A 42 -10.84 2.09 -2.06
C ILE A 42 -10.93 3.09 -3.20
N ASP A 43 -12.15 3.32 -3.69
CA ASP A 43 -12.43 4.37 -4.65
C ASP A 43 -12.10 5.74 -4.04
N THR A 44 -11.42 6.62 -4.79
CA THR A 44 -10.94 7.89 -4.24
C THR A 44 -12.09 8.82 -3.80
N GLY A 45 -13.27 8.70 -4.41
CA GLY A 45 -14.47 9.43 -4.02
C GLY A 45 -15.04 8.98 -2.66
N GLU A 46 -14.89 7.70 -2.30
CA GLU A 46 -15.29 7.24 -0.96
C GLU A 46 -14.40 7.80 0.15
N ILE A 47 -13.11 7.93 -0.13
CA ILE A 47 -12.11 8.44 0.83
C ILE A 47 -12.49 9.85 1.27
N ILE A 48 -12.89 10.70 0.33
CA ILE A 48 -13.30 12.08 0.58
C ILE A 48 -14.55 12.13 1.48
N ASN A 49 -15.52 11.25 1.22
CA ASN A 49 -16.81 11.25 1.91
C ASN A 49 -16.76 10.63 3.31
N LYS A 50 -15.90 9.62 3.54
CA LYS A 50 -15.90 8.89 4.81
C LYS A 50 -15.03 9.51 5.91
N LYS A 51 -14.17 10.50 5.61
CA LYS A 51 -13.14 11.03 6.55
C LYS A 51 -12.51 9.91 7.41
N SER A 52 -12.30 8.71 6.84
CA SER A 52 -11.98 7.55 7.66
C SER A 52 -10.53 7.63 8.12
N HIS A 53 -10.32 7.57 9.44
CA HIS A 53 -9.01 7.61 10.11
C HIS A 53 -8.07 6.43 9.79
N CYS A 54 -8.47 5.53 8.90
CA CYS A 54 -7.73 4.33 8.53
C CYS A 54 -7.48 4.27 7.02
N ILE A 55 -6.84 5.30 6.45
CA ILE A 55 -6.31 5.16 5.10
C ILE A 55 -4.87 4.66 5.20
N ASN A 56 -4.75 3.35 5.00
CA ASN A 56 -3.50 2.75 4.55
C ASN A 56 -3.19 3.31 3.17
N THR A 57 -1.94 3.73 3.01
CA THR A 57 -1.20 4.25 1.85
C THR A 57 -1.91 4.58 0.53
N VAL A 58 -1.31 5.51 -0.20
CA VAL A 58 -1.61 5.80 -1.61
C VAL A 58 -1.69 4.55 -2.53
N SER A 59 -1.07 3.44 -2.13
CA SER A 59 -1.06 2.17 -2.87
C SER A 59 -2.40 1.44 -2.84
N ASP A 60 -3.26 1.77 -1.89
CA ASP A 60 -4.52 1.06 -1.62
C ASP A 60 -5.70 1.67 -2.40
N ILE A 61 -5.42 2.64 -3.26
CA ILE A 61 -6.43 3.32 -4.07
C ILE A 61 -6.77 2.48 -5.29
N TRP A 62 -8.06 2.31 -5.55
CA TRP A 62 -8.57 1.60 -6.72
C TRP A 62 -8.10 2.26 -8.02
N VAL A 63 -7.69 1.42 -8.96
CA VAL A 63 -7.30 1.82 -10.32
C VAL A 63 -8.14 1.01 -11.31
N PRO A 64 -8.79 1.65 -12.29
CA PRO A 64 -9.57 0.92 -13.27
C PRO A 64 -8.72 -0.05 -14.11
N ASP A 65 -9.22 -1.27 -14.35
CA ASP A 65 -8.60 -2.28 -15.22
C ASP A 65 -8.32 -1.75 -16.63
N ASP A 66 -7.33 -2.27 -17.34
CA ASP A 66 -6.95 -1.81 -18.68
C ASP A 66 -8.09 -1.84 -19.71
N CYS A 67 -9.04 -2.76 -19.56
CA CYS A 67 -10.23 -2.87 -20.41
C CYS A 67 -11.37 -1.93 -19.99
N TYR A 68 -11.24 -1.19 -18.89
CA TYR A 68 -12.28 -0.29 -18.40
C TYR A 68 -12.59 0.83 -19.39
N ILE A 69 -13.88 1.00 -19.71
CA ILE A 69 -14.38 2.00 -20.63
C ILE A 69 -14.82 3.24 -19.85
N PHE A 70 -14.06 4.33 -19.99
CA PHE A 70 -14.44 5.60 -19.37
C PHE A 70 -15.68 6.20 -20.05
N PRO A 71 -16.66 6.68 -19.27
CA PRO A 71 -17.85 7.33 -19.80
C PRO A 71 -17.47 8.63 -20.53
N SER A 72 -18.22 8.93 -21.59
CA SER A 72 -18.10 10.18 -22.33
C SER A 72 -18.98 11.25 -21.71
N SER A 73 -18.44 12.47 -21.57
CA SER A 73 -19.15 13.61 -21.00
C SER A 73 -19.30 14.74 -22.04
N GLY A 74 -20.46 15.41 -22.02
CA GLY A 74 -20.75 16.63 -22.76
C GLY A 74 -20.95 16.45 -24.27
N LYS A 75 -21.19 17.56 -24.98
CA LYS A 75 -21.56 17.57 -26.41
C LYS A 75 -20.48 17.03 -27.36
N ARG A 76 -19.22 17.07 -26.94
CA ARG A 76 -18.07 16.61 -27.73
C ARG A 76 -17.67 15.16 -27.44
N ASN A 77 -18.43 14.45 -26.59
CA ASN A 77 -18.15 13.06 -26.19
C ASN A 77 -16.71 12.86 -25.70
N LEU A 78 -16.18 13.84 -24.94
CA LEU A 78 -14.84 13.75 -24.38
C LEU A 78 -14.86 12.80 -23.19
N LYS A 79 -13.78 12.05 -22.98
CA LYS A 79 -13.64 11.12 -21.87
C LYS A 79 -12.25 11.18 -21.26
N PHE A 80 -12.16 10.70 -20.03
CA PHE A 80 -10.87 10.45 -19.37
C PHE A 80 -10.01 9.53 -20.23
N GLN A 81 -8.70 9.85 -20.32
CA GLN A 81 -7.75 9.05 -21.09
C GLN A 81 -6.89 8.22 -20.16
N ARG A 82 -6.88 6.89 -20.33
CA ARG A 82 -6.05 5.96 -19.54
C ARG A 82 -4.57 6.33 -19.55
N CYS A 83 -4.06 6.83 -20.67
CA CYS A 83 -2.65 7.22 -20.79
C CYS A 83 -2.25 8.34 -19.81
N TRP A 84 -3.21 9.09 -19.27
CA TRP A 84 -2.97 10.11 -18.27
C TRP A 84 -2.44 9.55 -16.95
N PHE A 85 -2.76 8.31 -16.58
CA PHE A 85 -2.16 7.67 -15.39
C PHE A 85 -0.64 7.54 -15.50
N LYS A 86 -0.12 7.28 -16.72
CA LYS A 86 1.32 7.19 -16.95
C LYS A 86 2.00 8.56 -16.89
N ARG A 87 1.30 9.60 -17.38
CA ARG A 87 1.83 10.97 -17.43
C ARG A 87 1.77 11.68 -16.08
N TRP A 88 0.70 11.47 -15.32
CA TRP A 88 0.50 12.03 -13.98
C TRP A 88 0.24 10.90 -13.00
N ASN A 89 1.32 10.37 -12.42
CA ASN A 89 1.28 9.23 -11.49
C ASN A 89 0.47 9.49 -10.20
N TRP A 90 0.19 10.75 -9.88
CA TRP A 90 -0.65 11.20 -8.77
C TRP A 90 -2.15 11.17 -9.10
N LEU A 91 -2.51 11.00 -10.38
CA LEU A 91 -3.89 11.01 -10.84
C LEU A 91 -4.58 9.71 -10.41
N ALA A 92 -5.79 9.85 -9.89
CA ALA A 92 -6.71 8.76 -9.58
C ALA A 92 -8.06 9.06 -10.24
N TYR A 93 -8.77 8.02 -10.64
CA TYR A 93 -10.13 8.15 -11.17
C TYR A 93 -11.09 7.49 -10.19
N SER A 94 -12.21 8.16 -9.93
CA SER A 94 -13.32 7.60 -9.17
C SER A 94 -14.43 7.20 -10.14
N GLU A 95 -14.82 5.93 -10.11
CA GLU A 95 -15.95 5.43 -10.88
C GLU A 95 -17.28 5.98 -10.32
N LYS A 96 -17.37 6.06 -8.99
CA LYS A 96 -18.57 6.56 -8.29
C LYS A 96 -18.86 8.00 -8.62
N ASP A 97 -17.82 8.82 -8.63
CA ASP A 97 -17.96 10.24 -8.90
C ASP A 97 -17.83 10.56 -10.40
N ASP A 98 -17.50 9.60 -11.26
CA ASP A 98 -17.12 9.82 -12.66
C ASP A 98 -16.20 11.03 -12.81
N GLY A 99 -15.01 10.94 -12.22
CA GLY A 99 -14.09 12.07 -12.25
C GLY A 99 -12.72 11.80 -11.66
N ALA A 100 -11.81 12.72 -11.94
CA ALA A 100 -10.43 12.62 -11.54
C ALA A 100 -10.14 13.33 -10.21
N TYR A 101 -9.21 12.76 -9.47
CA TYR A 101 -8.70 13.24 -8.19
C TYR A 101 -7.16 13.16 -8.16
N CYS A 102 -6.56 13.89 -7.23
CA CYS A 102 -5.18 13.72 -6.86
C CYS A 102 -5.09 12.92 -5.56
N LYS A 103 -4.59 11.69 -5.66
CA LYS A 103 -4.51 10.77 -4.51
C LYS A 103 -3.71 11.32 -3.34
N TYR A 104 -2.65 12.07 -3.61
CA TYR A 104 -1.83 12.66 -2.55
C TYR A 104 -2.52 13.86 -1.89
N CYS A 105 -3.13 14.73 -2.69
CA CYS A 105 -3.79 15.90 -2.13
C CYS A 105 -5.05 15.52 -1.35
N VAL A 106 -5.83 14.54 -1.83
CA VAL A 106 -6.98 14.01 -1.09
C VAL A 106 -6.58 13.51 0.30
N LEU A 107 -5.40 12.88 0.43
CA LEU A 107 -4.94 12.30 1.69
C LEU A 107 -4.17 13.26 2.60
N PHE A 108 -3.41 14.20 2.03
CA PHE A 108 -2.39 14.96 2.77
C PHE A 108 -2.56 16.48 2.73
N ALA A 109 -3.54 17.01 1.98
CA ALA A 109 -3.67 18.47 1.80
C ALA A 109 -4.20 19.21 3.04
N GLY A 110 -4.74 18.52 4.05
CA GLY A 110 -5.34 19.18 5.22
C GLY A 110 -6.65 19.89 4.85
N GLU A 111 -7.11 20.84 5.68
CA GLU A 111 -8.37 21.56 5.44
C GLU A 111 -8.22 22.72 4.43
N ASP A 112 -7.06 23.39 4.45
CA ASP A 112 -6.68 24.53 3.59
C ASP A 112 -5.22 24.45 3.10
N GLY A 113 -4.95 25.01 1.92
CA GLY A 113 -3.63 24.98 1.28
C GLY A 113 -2.77 26.19 1.61
N GLY A 114 -1.66 25.96 2.32
CA GLY A 114 -0.51 26.88 2.39
C GLY A 114 -0.76 28.28 2.99
N VAL A 115 0.20 29.17 2.75
CA VAL A 115 0.11 30.59 3.16
C VAL A 115 -0.94 31.28 2.31
N GLY A 116 -1.99 31.81 2.93
CA GLY A 116 -3.08 32.52 2.25
C GLY A 116 -4.38 31.72 2.07
N LYS A 117 -4.52 30.53 2.69
CA LYS A 117 -5.76 29.72 2.66
C LYS A 117 -6.29 29.49 1.23
N GLN A 118 -5.44 28.97 0.34
CA GLN A 118 -5.92 28.60 -0.99
C GLN A 118 -7.04 27.57 -0.85
N THR A 119 -8.21 27.89 -1.42
CA THR A 119 -9.35 26.99 -1.38
C THR A 119 -9.08 25.81 -2.30
N PHE A 120 -9.15 24.61 -1.72
CA PHE A 120 -9.04 23.39 -2.50
C PHE A 120 -10.21 23.26 -3.47
N GLY A 121 -9.91 23.34 -4.76
CA GLY A 121 -10.89 23.20 -5.83
C GLY A 121 -11.05 21.75 -6.30
N ASN A 122 -11.20 21.62 -7.61
CA ASN A 122 -11.27 20.33 -8.31
C ASN A 122 -9.97 19.54 -8.10
N LEU A 123 -10.04 18.21 -8.22
CA LEU A 123 -8.99 17.22 -7.91
C LEU A 123 -8.77 16.91 -6.43
N VAL A 124 -9.24 17.75 -5.51
CA VAL A 124 -9.02 17.56 -4.06
C VAL A 124 -10.34 17.40 -3.31
N LYS A 125 -11.19 18.44 -3.31
CA LYS A 125 -12.51 18.39 -2.65
C LYS A 125 -13.62 17.93 -3.58
N LYS A 126 -13.44 18.13 -4.89
CA LYS A 126 -14.43 17.82 -5.91
C LYS A 126 -13.79 17.06 -7.07
N PRO A 127 -14.53 16.15 -7.73
CA PRO A 127 -14.03 15.43 -8.88
C PRO A 127 -13.81 16.40 -10.05
N PHE A 128 -12.69 16.25 -10.75
CA PHE A 128 -12.47 16.96 -12.00
C PHE A 128 -13.10 16.18 -13.16
N LYS A 129 -13.96 16.86 -13.93
CA LYS A 129 -14.70 16.26 -15.06
C LYS A 129 -14.57 17.01 -16.39
N ASN A 130 -13.93 18.18 -16.40
CA ASN A 130 -13.81 18.99 -17.61
C ASN A 130 -12.64 18.50 -18.47
N TRP A 131 -12.87 17.46 -19.28
CA TRP A 131 -11.83 16.82 -20.08
C TRP A 131 -11.18 17.72 -21.14
N LYS A 132 -11.84 18.82 -21.53
CA LYS A 132 -11.32 19.78 -22.52
C LYS A 132 -10.04 20.45 -22.01
N ASP A 133 -10.02 20.82 -20.74
CA ASP A 133 -8.95 21.61 -20.13
C ASP A 133 -8.04 20.73 -19.25
N ALA A 134 -8.16 19.40 -19.37
CA ALA A 134 -7.49 18.44 -18.48
C ALA A 134 -5.97 18.59 -18.47
N ILE A 135 -5.35 18.71 -19.65
CA ILE A 135 -3.88 18.80 -19.77
C ILE A 135 -3.36 20.04 -19.03
N GLU A 136 -3.99 21.19 -19.26
CA GLU A 136 -3.61 22.46 -18.62
C GLU A 136 -3.80 22.38 -17.11
N VAL A 137 -4.97 21.92 -16.65
CA VAL A 137 -5.29 21.80 -15.23
C VAL A 137 -4.34 20.84 -14.52
N PHE A 138 -3.99 19.70 -15.13
CA PHE A 138 -3.08 18.73 -14.52
C PHE A 138 -1.63 19.25 -14.46
N ASN A 139 -1.18 19.97 -15.49
CA ASN A 139 0.13 20.63 -15.46
C ASN A 139 0.19 21.72 -14.37
N ASN A 140 -0.84 22.57 -14.30
CA ASN A 140 -0.93 23.61 -13.28
C ASN A 140 -0.96 23.00 -11.86
N HIS A 141 -1.76 21.95 -11.65
CA HIS A 141 -1.83 21.24 -10.37
C HIS A 141 -0.48 20.63 -9.96
N THR A 142 0.26 20.04 -10.91
CA THR A 142 1.58 19.45 -10.65
C THR A 142 2.57 20.52 -10.15
N ASN A 143 2.44 21.75 -10.63
CA ASN A 143 3.30 22.87 -10.25
C ASN A 143 2.89 23.54 -8.93
N CYS A 144 1.69 23.28 -8.40
CA CYS A 144 1.23 23.85 -7.15
C CYS A 144 2.08 23.41 -5.95
N GLU A 145 2.37 24.34 -5.04
CA GLU A 145 3.27 24.06 -3.91
C GLU A 145 2.66 23.10 -2.87
N TYR A 146 1.35 23.21 -2.63
CA TYR A 146 0.64 22.27 -1.77
C TYR A 146 0.69 20.85 -2.34
N HIS A 147 0.65 20.69 -3.67
CA HIS A 147 0.72 19.39 -4.33
C HIS A 147 2.08 18.73 -4.04
N LYS A 148 3.18 19.45 -4.28
CA LYS A 148 4.54 18.97 -3.99
C LYS A 148 4.70 18.58 -2.52
N THR A 149 4.18 19.40 -1.61
CA THR A 149 4.17 19.11 -0.18
C THR A 149 3.40 17.82 0.14
N CYS A 150 2.24 17.61 -0.49
CA CYS A 150 1.46 16.38 -0.32
C CYS A 150 2.19 15.14 -0.87
N ILE A 151 2.87 15.27 -2.01
CA ILE A 151 3.73 14.21 -2.56
C ILE A 151 4.80 13.85 -1.53
N LEU A 152 5.53 14.84 -1.01
CA LEU A 152 6.60 14.62 -0.02
C LEU A 152 6.08 13.92 1.26
N LYS A 153 4.94 14.38 1.79
CA LYS A 153 4.28 13.73 2.93
C LYS A 153 3.93 12.27 2.63
N GLY A 154 3.34 12.02 1.46
CA GLY A 154 2.98 10.67 1.04
C GLY A 154 4.18 9.74 0.81
N THR A 155 5.27 10.25 0.23
CA THR A 155 6.50 9.47 0.03
C THR A 155 7.19 9.16 1.35
N CYS A 156 7.22 10.11 2.27
CA CYS A 156 7.78 9.90 3.62
C CYS A 156 6.94 8.87 4.39
N ALA A 157 5.62 9.01 4.38
CA ALA A 157 4.71 8.06 5.01
C ALA A 157 4.91 6.63 4.44
N LYS A 158 5.06 6.50 3.12
CA LYS A 158 5.35 5.21 2.48
C LYS A 158 6.68 4.61 2.96
N GLN A 159 7.75 5.41 3.03
CA GLN A 159 9.06 4.93 3.50
C GLN A 159 9.05 4.49 4.97
N ILE A 160 8.32 5.21 5.83
CA ILE A 160 8.15 4.85 7.24
C ILE A 160 7.40 3.52 7.37
N LEU A 161 6.34 3.32 6.59
CA LEU A 161 5.57 2.07 6.61
C LEU A 161 6.36 0.89 6.06
N GLU A 162 7.20 1.12 5.05
CA GLU A 162 8.16 0.13 4.55
C GLU A 162 9.34 -0.11 5.49
N LYS A 163 9.37 0.54 6.67
CA LYS A 163 10.45 0.49 7.68
C LYS A 163 11.83 0.87 7.13
N LYS A 164 11.87 1.65 6.04
CA LYS A 164 13.12 2.16 5.45
C LYS A 164 13.65 3.37 6.20
N VAL A 165 12.75 4.14 6.81
CA VAL A 165 13.06 5.36 7.57
C VAL A 165 12.29 5.31 8.88
N GLU A 166 12.93 5.68 9.98
CA GLU A 166 12.24 5.81 11.27
C GLU A 166 11.49 7.15 11.33
N PRO A 167 10.36 7.26 12.05
CA PRO A 167 9.71 8.54 12.32
C PRO A 167 10.66 9.57 12.95
N ILE A 168 10.47 10.86 12.62
CA ILE A 168 11.37 11.94 13.04
C ILE A 168 11.53 12.02 14.57
N ASP A 169 10.44 11.83 15.31
CA ASP A 169 10.39 11.85 16.77
C ASP A 169 11.32 10.77 17.39
N ILE A 170 11.41 9.61 16.74
CA ILE A 170 12.26 8.49 17.15
C ILE A 170 13.73 8.72 16.75
N GLN A 171 13.96 9.44 15.64
CA GLN A 171 15.32 9.78 15.21
C GLN A 171 15.98 10.78 16.15
N ILE A 172 15.22 11.78 16.61
CA ILE A 172 15.75 12.87 17.45
C ILE A 172 15.86 12.43 18.92
N ASP A 173 14.88 11.66 19.43
CA ASP A 173 14.86 11.24 20.83
C ASP A 173 15.40 9.81 21.02
N SER A 174 16.69 9.74 21.36
CA SER A 174 17.37 8.49 21.71
C SER A 174 16.79 7.77 22.95
N GLY A 175 16.11 8.50 23.83
CA GLY A 175 15.40 7.96 24.99
C GLY A 175 14.12 7.25 24.61
N ILE A 176 13.29 7.87 23.76
CA ILE A 176 12.09 7.23 23.18
C ILE A 176 12.48 5.99 22.40
N LYS A 177 13.53 6.08 21.57
CA LYS A 177 14.04 4.93 20.79
C LYS A 177 14.41 3.75 21.69
N ARG A 178 15.15 4.00 22.79
CA ARG A 178 15.50 2.95 23.77
C ARG A 178 14.27 2.33 24.44
N LYS A 179 13.30 3.15 24.85
CA LYS A 179 12.05 2.67 25.46
C LYS A 179 11.26 1.78 24.51
N ILE A 180 11.11 2.18 23.24
CA ILE A 180 10.42 1.39 22.21
C ILE A 180 11.12 0.04 22.01
N ILE A 181 12.44 0.02 21.90
CA ILE A 181 13.21 -1.22 21.74
C ILE A 181 13.05 -2.14 22.95
N LYS A 182 13.14 -1.59 24.17
CA LYS A 182 12.97 -2.36 25.41
C LYS A 182 11.55 -2.94 25.53
N ASN A 183 10.54 -2.12 25.25
CA ASN A 183 9.14 -2.55 25.31
C ASN A 183 8.85 -3.64 24.26
N ARG A 184 9.34 -3.48 23.02
CA ARG A 184 9.23 -4.52 21.98
C ARG A 184 9.85 -5.84 22.43
N LYS A 185 11.05 -5.82 23.02
CA LYS A 185 11.71 -7.02 23.54
C LYS A 185 10.92 -7.69 24.66
N ASN A 186 10.32 -6.90 25.56
CA ASN A 186 9.53 -7.43 26.67
C ASN A 186 8.18 -8.01 26.22
N LEU A 187 7.62 -7.55 25.10
CA LEU A 187 6.35 -8.07 24.57
C LEU A 187 6.49 -9.41 23.86
N ILE A 188 7.66 -9.71 23.28
CA ILE A 188 7.93 -11.00 22.59
C ILE A 188 7.56 -12.21 23.47
N PRO A 189 8.10 -12.39 24.69
CA PRO A 189 7.81 -13.57 25.50
C PRO A 189 6.35 -13.65 25.94
N ILE A 190 5.68 -12.50 26.13
CA ILE A 190 4.25 -12.46 26.48
C ILE A 190 3.41 -13.01 25.32
N ILE A 191 3.69 -12.56 24.09
CA ILE A 191 3.00 -13.02 22.88
C ILE A 191 3.29 -14.51 22.64
N GLU A 192 4.53 -14.95 22.80
CA GLU A 192 4.91 -16.36 22.68
C GLU A 192 4.17 -17.23 23.70
N THR A 193 4.01 -16.75 24.93
CA THR A 193 3.24 -17.44 25.98
C THR A 193 1.77 -17.55 25.60
N ILE A 194 1.14 -16.46 25.11
CA ILE A 194 -0.26 -16.48 24.67
C ILE A 194 -0.47 -17.47 23.52
N ILE A 195 0.43 -17.48 22.53
CA ILE A 195 0.37 -18.42 21.40
C ILE A 195 0.53 -19.86 21.89
N PHE A 196 1.49 -20.10 22.79
CA PHE A 196 1.75 -21.42 23.37
C PHE A 196 0.55 -21.95 24.14
N CYS A 197 -0.03 -21.14 25.03
CA CYS A 197 -1.25 -21.50 25.78
C CYS A 197 -2.43 -21.78 24.85
N GLY A 198 -2.60 -20.96 23.81
CA GLY A 198 -3.64 -21.15 22.79
C GLY A 198 -3.49 -22.45 22.00
N ARG A 199 -2.26 -22.82 21.60
CA ARG A 199 -2.00 -24.08 20.87
C ARG A 199 -2.24 -25.33 21.72
N GLN A 200 -2.09 -25.23 23.04
CA GLN A 200 -2.32 -26.36 23.95
C GLN A 200 -3.78 -26.51 24.41
N ASN A 201 -4.71 -25.67 23.93
CA ASN A 201 -6.08 -25.58 24.48
C ASN A 201 -6.11 -25.46 26.01
N LEU A 202 -5.04 -24.89 26.60
CA LEU A 202 -4.99 -24.62 28.01
C LEU A 202 -5.80 -23.34 28.24
N SER A 203 -7.11 -23.50 28.42
CA SER A 203 -7.93 -22.42 28.96
C SER A 203 -7.29 -21.98 30.27
N HIS A 204 -7.06 -20.68 30.44
CA HIS A 204 -6.77 -20.13 31.76
C HIS A 204 -7.99 -20.43 32.65
N ARG A 205 -7.94 -21.53 33.39
CA ARG A 205 -8.90 -21.81 34.45
C ARG A 205 -8.56 -20.83 35.58
N SER A 206 -9.26 -19.69 35.56
CA SER A 206 -9.46 -18.82 36.71
C SER A 206 -10.32 -19.51 37.76
#